data_AF-A0A1K2AXQ5-F1
#
_entry.id   AF-A0A1K2AXQ5-F1
#
_cell.length_a   1.000
_cell.length_b   1.000
_cell.length_c   1.000
_cell.angle_alpha   90.00
_cell.angle_beta   90.00
_cell.angle_gamma   90.00
#
_symmetry.space_group_name_H-M   'P 1'
#
loop_
_entity.id
_entity.type
_entity.pdbx_description
1 polymer ?
#
loop_
_entity_poly.entity_id
_entity_poly.type
_entity_poly.pdbx_seq_one_letter_code
_entity_poly.pdbx_strand_id
1 'polypeptide(L)' 'MTSDGVTELEESEAGEPGQGLQLTGEGGLLQQLTKRLLESALEGEITDHLDYDRNDPAGKNGGNSRKGSRSKTVLTDI' A
#
# COMPACT_ATOMS: atom_id res chain seq x y z
N MET A 1 41.90 -26.19 -46.59
CA MET A 1 41.80 -25.05 -45.66
C MET A 1 40.67 -25.37 -44.70
N THR A 2 41.07 -25.81 -43.52
CA THR A 2 40.23 -26.22 -42.38
C THR A 2 39.73 -24.99 -41.63
N SER A 3 38.44 -24.98 -41.32
CA SER A 3 37.78 -24.22 -40.23
C SER A 3 36.28 -24.32 -40.53
N ASP A 4 35.45 -25.21 -40.00
CA ASP A 4 35.27 -25.76 -38.64
C ASP A 4 35.26 -24.72 -37.52
N GLY A 5 34.08 -24.62 -36.87
CA GLY A 5 33.82 -23.94 -35.59
C GLY A 5 34.15 -22.44 -35.55
N VAL A 6 33.42 -21.55 -34.90
CA VAL A 6 32.49 -21.65 -33.80
C VAL A 6 31.75 -20.32 -33.86
N THR A 7 30.43 -20.31 -34.04
CA THR A 7 29.65 -19.11 -33.71
C THR A 7 29.70 -18.98 -32.20
N GLU A 8 30.39 -17.95 -31.71
CA GLU A 8 30.50 -17.62 -30.31
C GLU A 8 29.11 -17.57 -29.68
N LEU A 9 28.90 -18.42 -28.69
CA LEU A 9 27.75 -18.37 -27.81
C LEU A 9 27.94 -17.12 -26.95
N GLU A 10 27.20 -16.05 -27.27
CA GLU A 10 27.03 -14.93 -26.35
C GLU A 10 26.25 -15.44 -25.13
N GLU A 11 27.02 -15.78 -24.10
CA GLU A 11 26.56 -16.02 -22.74
C GLU A 11 25.99 -14.70 -22.19
N SER A 12 24.68 -14.52 -22.35
CA SER A 12 23.94 -13.43 -21.71
C SER A 12 23.33 -13.92 -20.40
N GLU A 13 24.18 -14.13 -19.38
CA GLU A 13 23.70 -14.23 -18.00
C GLU A 13 23.58 -12.82 -17.40
N ALA A 14 22.56 -12.08 -17.85
CA ALA A 14 22.11 -10.89 -17.13
C ALA A 14 21.14 -11.37 -16.04
N GLY A 15 21.65 -11.54 -14.82
CA GLY A 15 20.83 -11.81 -13.65
C GLY A 15 19.72 -10.77 -13.53
N GLU A 16 18.48 -11.26 -13.40
CA GLU A 16 17.27 -10.46 -13.23
C GLU A 16 17.47 -9.39 -12.15
N PRO A 17 17.42 -8.08 -12.46
CA PRO A 17 17.43 -7.06 -11.43
C PRO A 17 16.17 -7.26 -10.61
N GLY A 18 16.35 -7.74 -9.37
CA GLY A 18 15.27 -7.90 -8.40
C GLY A 18 14.41 -6.65 -8.43
N GLN A 19 13.12 -6.85 -8.71
CA GLN A 19 12.14 -5.79 -8.94
C GLN A 19 12.25 -4.75 -7.81
N GLY A 20 12.88 -3.62 -8.11
CA GLY A 20 13.21 -2.61 -7.12
C GLY A 20 11.95 -2.01 -6.52
N LEU A 21 11.91 -1.87 -5.19
CA LEU A 21 10.81 -1.24 -4.50
C LEU A 21 10.71 0.23 -4.91
N GLN A 22 9.59 0.60 -5.53
CA GLN A 22 9.34 1.98 -5.93
C GLN A 22 8.97 2.81 -4.70
N LEU A 23 9.89 3.69 -4.28
CA LEU A 23 9.74 4.47 -3.04
C LEU A 23 8.71 5.60 -3.16
N THR A 24 8.62 6.23 -4.33
CA THR A 24 7.81 7.42 -4.62
C THR A 24 6.96 7.20 -5.88
N GLY A 25 6.01 8.10 -6.15
CA GLY A 25 5.11 7.99 -7.30
C GLY A 25 3.83 7.19 -6.99
N GLU A 26 2.94 7.09 -7.98
CA GLU A 26 1.66 6.40 -7.82
C GLU A 26 1.88 4.92 -7.45
N GLY A 27 1.25 4.49 -6.35
CA GLY A 27 1.43 3.14 -5.80
C GLY A 27 2.76 2.94 -5.06
N GLY A 28 3.62 3.95 -4.97
CA GLY A 28 4.91 3.89 -4.28
C GLY A 28 4.78 3.70 -2.77
N LEU A 29 5.85 3.23 -2.12
CA LEU A 29 5.85 2.88 -0.70
C LEU A 29 5.41 4.05 0.20
N LEU A 30 5.93 5.25 -0.04
CA LEU A 30 5.59 6.43 0.77
C LEU A 30 4.12 6.80 0.64
N GLN A 31 3.54 6.72 -0.55
CA GLN A 31 2.11 6.96 -0.76
C GLN A 31 1.27 5.94 0.01
N GLN A 32 1.65 4.66 -0.01
CA GLN A 32 0.94 3.63 0.74
C GLN A 32 1.10 3.81 2.26
N LEU A 33 2.26 4.25 2.74
CA LEU A 33 2.48 4.54 4.17
C LEU A 33 1.62 5.72 4.61
N THR A 34 1.63 6.82 3.86
CA THR A 34 0.81 8.01 4.13
C THR A 34 -0.68 7.65 4.18
N LYS A 35 -1.14 6.82 3.23
CA LYS A 35 -2.51 6.30 3.24
C LYS A 35 -2.83 5.55 4.54
N ARG A 36 -1.99 4.59 4.93
CA ARG A 36 -2.20 3.79 6.15
C ARG A 36 -2.22 4.67 7.39
N LEU A 37 -1.33 5.66 7.47
CA LEU A 37 -1.26 6.59 8.59
C LEU A 37 -2.53 7.44 8.67
N LEU A 38 -2.99 8.00 7.56
CA LEU A 38 -4.23 8.78 7.51
C LEU A 38 -5.46 7.95 7.87
N GLU A 39 -5.59 6.74 7.32
CA GLU A 39 -6.70 5.83 7.64
C GLU A 39 -6.68 5.43 9.13
N SER A 40 -5.51 5.21 9.72
CA SER A 40 -5.37 4.89 11.15
C SER A 40 -5.75 6.06 12.04
N ALA A 41 -5.34 7.28 11.69
CA ALA A 41 -5.72 8.48 12.40
C ALA A 41 -7.24 8.71 12.37
N LEU A 42 -7.87 8.54 11.21
CA LEU A 42 -9.32 8.67 11.06
C LEU A 42 -10.09 7.59 11.84
N GLU A 43 -9.63 6.33 11.87
CA GLU A 43 -10.29 5.30 12.69
C GLU A 43 -10.22 5.65 14.18
N GLY A 44 -9.07 6.16 14.64
CA GLY A 44 -8.88 6.64 16.00
C GLY A 44 -9.82 7.80 16.35
N GLU A 45 -9.96 8.78 15.45
CA GLU A 45 -10.88 9.91 15.64
C GLU A 45 -12.34 9.43 15.82
N ILE A 46 -12.78 8.40 15.07
CA ILE A 46 -14.13 7.84 15.24
C ILE A 46 -14.26 7.14 16.60
N THR A 47 -13.21 6.48 17.10
CA THR A 47 -13.20 5.91 18.47
C THR A 47 -13.36 7.00 19.52
N ASP A 48 -12.58 8.06 19.42
CA ASP A 48 -12.67 9.18 20.35
C ASP A 48 -14.02 9.90 20.26
N HIS A 49 -14.57 10.07 19.05
CA HIS A 49 -15.84 10.77 18.86
C HIS A 49 -17.05 9.99 19.39
N LEU A 50 -17.00 8.66 19.33
CA LEU A 50 -18.11 7.79 19.75
C LEU A 50 -17.96 7.25 21.17
N ASP A 51 -16.80 7.44 21.81
CA ASP A 51 -16.43 6.89 23.11
C ASP A 51 -16.46 5.35 23.18
N TYR A 52 -16.37 4.66 22.04
CA TYR A 52 -16.30 3.20 21.98
C TYR A 52 -15.56 2.67 20.75
N ASP A 53 -14.94 1.51 20.92
CA ASP A 53 -14.22 0.81 19.86
C ASP A 53 -15.13 0.04 18.89
N ARG A 54 -14.60 -0.30 17.72
CA ARG A 54 -15.33 -1.11 16.74
C ARG A 54 -15.76 -2.45 17.36
N ASN A 55 -17.06 -2.75 17.27
CA ASN A 55 -17.71 -3.94 17.83
C ASN A 55 -17.82 -3.98 19.37
N ASP A 56 -17.49 -2.89 20.06
CA ASP A 56 -17.69 -2.81 21.50
C ASP A 56 -19.19 -2.89 21.85
N PRO A 57 -19.60 -3.73 22.84
CA PRO A 57 -20.95 -3.74 23.37
C PRO A 57 -21.49 -2.36 23.79
N ALA A 58 -20.63 -1.44 24.22
CA ALA A 58 -21.00 -0.06 24.58
C ALA A 58 -21.65 0.70 23.41
N GLY A 59 -21.33 0.35 22.16
CA GLY A 59 -21.94 0.93 20.97
C GLY A 59 -23.34 0.39 20.63
N LYS A 60 -23.85 -0.63 21.33
CA LYS A 60 -25.16 -1.22 21.05
C LYS A 60 -26.29 -0.33 21.57
N ASN A 61 -27.33 -0.15 20.74
CA ASN A 61 -28.50 0.68 21.05
C ASN A 61 -28.16 2.15 21.37
N GLY A 62 -26.97 2.62 21.00
CA GLY A 62 -26.60 4.03 21.03
C GLY A 62 -27.21 4.76 19.84
N GLY A 63 -27.76 5.95 20.06
CA GLY A 63 -28.41 6.75 18.99
C GLY A 63 -27.50 7.07 17.80
N ASN A 64 -26.17 6.97 17.98
CA ASN A 64 -25.17 7.14 16.93
C ASN A 64 -24.28 5.89 16.81
N SER A 65 -24.50 5.11 15.76
CA SER A 65 -23.75 3.89 15.46
C SER A 65 -22.76 4.09 14.32
N ARG A 66 -21.57 3.47 14.42
CA ARG A 66 -20.64 3.37 13.28
C ARG A 66 -21.34 2.75 12.07
N LYS A 67 -21.27 3.42 10.91
CA LYS A 67 -21.98 3.01 9.69
C LYS A 67 -21.05 2.74 8.51
N GLY A 68 -20.10 1.82 8.71
CA GLY A 68 -19.15 1.40 7.68
C GLY A 68 -18.16 2.50 7.29
N SER A 69 -17.56 2.38 6.10
CA SER A 69 -16.58 3.32 5.56
C SER A 69 -16.93 3.74 4.13
N ARG A 70 -16.32 4.83 3.65
CA ARG A 70 -16.52 5.34 2.28
C ARG A 70 -15.19 5.79 1.67
N SER A 71 -14.95 5.39 0.42
CA SER A 71 -13.73 5.76 -0.29
C SER A 71 -13.69 7.25 -0.63
N LYS A 72 -12.51 7.86 -0.51
CA LYS A 72 -12.23 9.22 -1.00
C LYS A 72 -10.81 9.26 -1.54
N THR A 73 -10.65 9.76 -2.76
CA THR A 73 -9.33 10.11 -3.31
C THR A 73 -8.92 11.47 -2.77
N VAL A 74 -7.73 11.54 -2.18
CA VAL A 74 -7.15 12.75 -1.62
C VAL A 74 -5.91 13.08 -2.44
N LEU A 75 -5.75 14.35 -2.80
CA LEU A 75 -4.54 14.83 -3.46
C LEU A 75 -3.45 15.05 -2.41
N THR A 76 -2.28 14.49 -2.65
CA THR A 76 -1.10 14.61 -1.78
C THR A 76 0.10 15.00 -2.61
N ASP A 77 1.02 15.75 -2.01
CA ASP A 77 2.30 16.11 -2.66
C ASP A 77 3.31 14.94 -2.64
N ILE A 78 2.99 13.88 -1.89
CA ILE A 78 3.76 12.63 -1.78
C ILE A 78 3.36 11.64 -2.87
#